data_AF-A0A967FNU2-F1
#
_entry.id   AF-A0A967FNU2-F1
#
_cell.length_a   1.000
_cell.length_b   1.000
_cell.length_c   1.000
_cell.angle_alpha   90.00
_cell.angle_beta   90.00
_cell.angle_gamma   90.00
#
_symmetry.space_group_name_H-M   'P 1'
#
loop_
_entity.id
_entity.type
_entity.pdbx_description
1 polymer ?
#
loop_
_entity_poly.entity_id
_entity_poly.type
_entity_poly.pdbx_seq_one_letter_code
_entity_poly.pdbx_strand_id
1 'polypeptide(L)'
;MFGTPWPGDADIAVNESVPLKALCFLRHGNTTELTQLAEKEARERLLPLASVPWYQPELAKRANELCDYLVSHYPAFDLSFRPDVDELTSLIDDFSRAA
;
A
#
# COMPACT_ATOMS: atom_id res chain seq x y z
N MET A 1 26.25 -1.69 7.90
CA MET A 1 25.55 -2.84 7.27
C MET A 1 24.11 -2.37 7.08
N PHE A 2 23.70 -2.04 5.86
CA PHE A 2 22.35 -1.52 5.57
C PHE A 2 21.46 -2.70 5.16
N GLY A 3 21.11 -3.52 6.15
CA GLY A 3 20.07 -4.55 6.01
C GLY A 3 18.70 -3.91 6.20
N THR A 4 17.71 -4.46 5.51
CA THR A 4 16.28 -4.13 5.63
C THR A 4 15.93 -3.86 7.10
N PRO A 5 15.31 -2.71 7.45
CA PRO A 5 14.99 -2.38 8.83
C PRO A 5 13.91 -3.35 9.32
N TRP A 6 14.32 -4.47 9.89
CA TRP A 6 13.43 -5.34 10.64
C TRP A 6 13.23 -4.67 12.00
N PRO A 7 12.03 -4.15 12.30
CA PRO A 7 11.79 -3.41 13.54
C PRO A 7 11.88 -4.30 14.80
N GLY A 8 12.09 -5.61 14.63
CA GLY A 8 12.04 -6.62 15.71
C GLY A 8 13.03 -6.38 16.86
N ASP A 9 14.19 -5.79 16.59
CA ASP A 9 15.20 -5.54 17.64
C ASP A 9 15.06 -4.14 18.29
N ALA A 10 14.30 -3.24 17.68
CA ALA A 10 14.17 -1.86 18.12
C ALA A 10 12.96 -1.61 19.04
N ASP A 11 12.11 -2.63 19.23
CA ASP A 11 10.88 -2.56 20.04
C ASP A 11 9.94 -1.40 19.64
N ILE A 12 10.00 -0.98 18.38
CA ILE A 12 9.17 0.12 17.81
C ILE A 12 7.88 -0.38 17.15
N ALA A 13 7.72 -1.70 16.99
CA ALA A 13 6.55 -2.31 16.37
C ALA A 13 5.62 -2.86 17.44
N VAL A 14 4.35 -2.48 17.40
CA VAL A 14 3.29 -3.07 18.23
C VAL A 14 2.45 -3.99 17.36
N ASN A 15 2.08 -5.17 17.88
CA ASN A 15 1.19 -6.11 17.21
C ASN A 15 -0.27 -5.67 17.34
N GLU A 16 -0.61 -4.58 16.65
CA GLU A 16 -1.99 -4.09 16.53
C GLU A 16 -2.56 -4.41 15.14
N SER A 17 -3.89 -4.34 15.04
CA SER A 17 -4.57 -4.45 13.75
C SER A 17 -5.66 -3.39 13.64
N VAL A 18 -5.83 -2.89 12.42
CA VAL A 18 -6.87 -1.93 12.05
C VAL A 18 -7.54 -2.40 10.75
N PRO A 19 -8.82 -2.09 10.53
CA PRO A 19 -9.46 -2.35 9.24
C PRO A 19 -8.71 -1.64 8.11
N LEU A 20 -8.44 -2.36 7.01
CA LEU A 20 -7.85 -1.76 5.82
C LEU A 20 -8.90 -0.87 5.14
N LYS A 21 -8.53 0.37 4.79
CA LYS A 21 -9.44 1.32 4.16
C LYS A 21 -9.22 1.46 2.65
N ALA A 22 -7.96 1.51 2.24
CA ALA A 22 -7.55 1.70 0.87
C ALA A 22 -6.09 1.28 0.66
N LEU A 23 -5.71 1.08 -0.59
CA LEU A 23 -4.32 0.91 -1.02
C LEU A 23 -3.83 2.22 -1.65
N CYS A 24 -2.74 2.79 -1.16
CA CYS A 24 -2.15 4.01 -1.74
C CYS A 24 -0.75 3.72 -2.27
N PHE A 25 -0.55 3.91 -3.58
CA PHE A 25 0.74 3.77 -4.23
C PHE A 25 1.44 5.12 -4.24
N LEU A 26 2.54 5.22 -3.49
CA LEU A 26 3.30 6.47 -3.33
C LEU A 26 4.04 6.82 -4.62
N ARG A 27 3.91 8.09 -5.04
CA ARG A 27 4.63 8.65 -6.18
C ARG A 27 5.04 10.09 -5.88
N HIS A 28 6.30 10.43 -6.14
CA HIS A 28 6.72 11.83 -6.07
C HIS A 28 6.03 12.65 -7.17
N GLY A 29 5.52 13.82 -6.80
CA GLY A 29 4.93 14.78 -7.72
C GLY A 29 5.06 16.22 -7.22
N ASN A 30 4.61 17.15 -8.05
CA ASN A 30 4.64 18.58 -7.71
C ASN A 30 3.42 19.00 -6.86
N THR A 31 2.40 18.15 -6.82
CA THR A 31 1.15 18.33 -6.08
C THR A 31 0.86 17.10 -5.23
N THR A 32 0.19 17.34 -4.10
CA THR A 32 -0.28 16.29 -3.20
C THR A 32 -1.75 15.98 -3.51
N GLU A 33 -2.01 14.81 -4.07
CA GLU A 33 -3.35 14.41 -4.53
C GLU A 33 -3.54 12.89 -4.56
N LEU A 34 -4.79 12.45 -4.40
CA LEU A 34 -5.22 11.05 -4.56
C LEU A 34 -5.98 10.90 -5.87
N THR A 35 -5.48 10.05 -6.76
CA THR A 35 -6.18 9.68 -7.99
C THR A 35 -6.61 8.23 -7.91
N GLN A 36 -7.91 7.96 -8.04
CA GLN A 36 -8.43 6.59 -7.99
C GLN A 36 -7.90 5.77 -9.18
N LEU A 37 -7.46 4.55 -8.90
CA LEU A 37 -6.96 3.60 -9.88
C LEU A 37 -8.05 2.61 -10.28
N ALA A 38 -8.00 2.17 -11.53
CA ALA A 38 -8.74 0.98 -11.95
C ALA A 38 -8.15 -0.27 -11.28
N GLU A 39 -8.98 -1.26 -10.96
CA GLU A 39 -8.54 -2.51 -10.30
C GLU A 39 -7.37 -3.18 -11.03
N LYS A 40 -7.43 -3.22 -12.38
CA LYS A 40 -6.37 -3.77 -13.21
C LYS A 40 -5.05 -3.03 -13.01
N GLU A 41 -5.08 -1.70 -12.99
CA GLU A 41 -3.89 -0.88 -12.78
C GLU A 41 -3.33 -1.05 -11.36
N ALA A 42 -4.20 -1.09 -10.36
CA ALA A 42 -3.82 -1.37 -8.98
C ALA A 42 -3.16 -2.75 -8.84
N ARG A 43 -3.69 -3.77 -9.52
CA ARG A 43 -3.12 -5.13 -9.55
C ARG A 43 -1.73 -5.15 -10.17
N GLU A 44 -1.57 -4.49 -11.31
CA GLU A 44 -0.29 -4.38 -12.03
C GLU A 44 0.78 -3.67 -11.18
N ARG A 45 0.37 -2.71 -10.34
CA ARG A 45 1.26 -2.04 -9.38
C ARG A 45 1.53 -2.85 -8.11
N LEU A 46 0.56 -3.62 -7.62
CA LEU A 46 0.68 -4.39 -6.37
C LEU A 46 1.56 -5.64 -6.54
N LEU A 47 1.35 -6.42 -7.60
CA LEU A 47 1.99 -7.72 -7.78
C LEU A 47 3.54 -7.66 -7.74
N PRO A 48 4.22 -6.66 -8.34
CA PRO A 48 5.68 -6.53 -8.26
C PRO A 48 6.21 -6.21 -6.85
N LEU A 49 5.36 -5.67 -5.96
CA LEU A 49 5.73 -5.34 -4.58
C LEU A 49 5.61 -6.56 -3.65
N ALA A 50 4.90 -7.61 -4.09
CA ALA A 50 4.70 -8.82 -3.30
C ALA A 50 5.93 -9.74 -3.35
N SER A 51 6.32 -10.29 -2.20
CA SER A 51 7.36 -11.34 -2.10
C SER A 51 6.76 -12.71 -2.42
N VAL A 52 6.51 -12.98 -3.70
CA VAL A 52 5.84 -14.21 -4.14
C VAL A 52 6.81 -15.39 -4.26
N PRO A 53 6.57 -16.53 -3.59
CA PRO A 53 7.41 -17.73 -3.70
C PRO A 53 7.08 -18.53 -4.99
N TRP A 54 7.54 -18.02 -6.14
CA TRP A 54 7.23 -18.57 -7.48
C TRP A 54 7.60 -20.05 -7.68
N TYR A 55 8.57 -20.55 -6.91
CA TYR A 55 9.04 -21.94 -6.96
C TYR A 55 8.08 -22.92 -6.25
N GLN A 56 7.06 -22.43 -5.54
CA GLN A 56 6.01 -23.24 -4.91
C GLN A 56 4.65 -22.87 -5.51
N PRO A 57 4.12 -23.65 -6.47
CA PRO A 57 2.90 -23.30 -7.20
C PRO A 57 1.71 -22.94 -6.31
N GLU A 58 1.49 -23.68 -5.23
CA GLU A 58 0.39 -23.44 -4.29
C GLU A 58 0.51 -22.10 -3.57
N LEU A 59 1.72 -21.73 -3.14
CA LEU A 59 1.94 -20.44 -2.47
C LEU A 59 1.91 -19.29 -3.47
N ALA A 60 2.42 -19.48 -4.68
CA ALA A 60 2.33 -18.50 -5.75
C ALA A 60 0.87 -18.21 -6.13
N LYS A 61 0.03 -19.25 -6.19
CA LYS A 61 -1.41 -19.12 -6.40
C LYS A 61 -2.06 -18.32 -5.28
N ARG A 62 -1.82 -18.67 -4.01
CA ARG A 62 -2.36 -17.94 -2.85
C ARG A 62 -1.95 -16.47 -2.81
N ALA A 63 -0.71 -16.17 -3.17
CA ALA A 63 -0.23 -14.79 -3.22
C ALA A 63 -0.94 -13.98 -4.32
N ASN A 64 -1.20 -14.59 -5.49
CA ASN A 64 -2.00 -13.96 -6.54
C ASN A 64 -3.45 -13.74 -6.10
N GLU A 65 -4.09 -14.76 -5.50
CA GLU A 65 -5.46 -14.65 -4.96
C GLU A 65 -5.59 -13.54 -3.92
N LEU A 66 -4.57 -13.38 -3.05
CA LEU A 66 -4.52 -12.28 -2.09
C LEU A 66 -4.43 -10.91 -2.78
N CYS A 67 -3.57 -10.77 -3.78
CA CYS A 67 -3.47 -9.51 -4.54
C CYS A 67 -4.80 -9.17 -5.22
N ASP A 68 -5.45 -10.16 -5.83
CA ASP A 68 -6.75 -10.01 -6.50
C ASP A 68 -7.84 -9.64 -5.49
N TYR A 69 -7.86 -10.28 -4.32
CA TYR A 69 -8.77 -9.95 -3.23
C TYR A 69 -8.60 -8.49 -2.77
N LEU A 70 -7.36 -8.06 -2.54
CA LEU A 70 -7.08 -6.72 -2.03
C LEU A 70 -7.55 -5.63 -2.99
N VAL A 71 -7.26 -5.75 -4.30
CA VAL A 71 -7.63 -4.71 -5.27
C VAL A 71 -9.11 -4.73 -5.65
N SER A 72 -9.82 -5.83 -5.45
CA SER A 72 -11.27 -5.95 -5.71
C SER A 72 -12.15 -5.53 -4.53
N HIS A 73 -11.61 -5.58 -3.31
CA HIS A 73 -12.37 -5.26 -2.09
C HIS A 73 -12.03 -3.90 -1.50
N TYR A 74 -10.87 -3.33 -1.83
CA TYR A 74 -10.45 -2.03 -1.31
C TYR A 74 -10.13 -1.07 -2.45
N PRO A 75 -10.57 0.20 -2.36
CA PRO A 75 -10.22 1.19 -3.36
C PRO A 75 -8.71 1.41 -3.35
N ALA A 76 -8.15 1.62 -4.54
CA ALA A 76 -6.74 1.86 -4.74
C ALA A 76 -6.50 3.24 -5.37
N PHE A 77 -5.43 3.91 -4.94
CA PHE A 77 -5.10 5.27 -5.36
C PHE A 77 -3.63 5.41 -5.73
N ASP A 78 -3.34 6.23 -6.73
CA ASP A 78 -2.05 6.86 -6.90
C ASP A 78 -2.00 8.07 -5.97
N LEU A 79 -1.07 8.05 -5.02
CA LEU A 79 -0.82 9.14 -4.09
C LEU A 79 0.41 9.90 -4.59
N SER A 80 0.15 10.93 -5.40
CA SER A 80 1.15 11.93 -5.72
C SER A 80 1.41 12.76 -4.48
N PHE A 81 2.67 12.96 -4.10
CA PHE A 81 3.01 13.83 -2.98
C PHE A 81 4.16 14.78 -3.33
N ARG A 82 3.98 16.04 -2.95
CA ARG A 82 5.10 16.95 -2.67
C ARG A 82 5.64 16.54 -1.28
N PRO A 83 6.97 16.55 -1.03
CA PRO A 83 7.55 16.18 0.27
C PRO A 83 7.29 17.29 1.32
N ASP A 84 6.02 17.50 1.62
CA ASP A 84 5.45 18.48 2.53
C ASP A 84 4.54 17.70 3.50
N VAL A 85 5.00 17.61 4.75
CA VAL A 85 4.38 16.73 5.75
C VAL A 85 3.00 17.26 6.16
N ASP A 86 2.83 18.57 6.24
CA ASP A 86 1.58 19.18 6.71
C ASP A 86 0.47 19.01 5.66
N GLU A 87 0.82 19.21 4.38
CA GLU A 87 -0.10 19.00 3.25
C GLU A 87 -0.52 17.52 3.15
N LEU A 88 0.43 16.58 3.26
CA LEU A 88 0.16 15.14 3.22
C LEU A 88 -0.70 14.68 4.41
N THR A 89 -0.41 15.17 5.61
CA THR A 89 -1.17 14.81 6.82
C THR A 89 -2.61 15.29 6.71
N SER A 90 -2.82 16.52 6.24
CA SER A 90 -4.17 17.08 6.05
C SER A 90 -4.99 16.26 5.05
N LEU A 91 -4.37 15.89 3.92
CA LEU A 91 -5.01 15.05 2.90
C LEU A 91 -5.40 13.66 3.44
N ILE A 92 -4.52 13.02 4.21
CA ILE A 92 -4.78 11.69 4.80
C ILE A 92 -5.89 11.77 5.86
N ASP A 93 -5.91 12.82 6.67
CA ASP A 93 -6.95 13.04 7.68
C ASP A 93 -8.32 13.22 7.04
N ASP A 94 -8.42 14.01 5.97
CA ASP A 94 -9.66 14.23 5.23
C ASP A 94 -10.15 12.94 4.58
N PHE A 95 -9.26 12.17 3.96
CA PHE A 95 -9.57 10.86 3.38
C PHE A 95 -10.03 9.86 4.45
N SER A 96 -9.41 9.91 5.63
CA SER A 96 -9.74 9.04 6.76
C SER A 96 -11.11 9.35 7.37
N ARG A 97 -11.64 10.57 7.20
CA ARG A 97 -12.98 10.98 7.68
C ARG A 97 -14.09 10.75 6.66
N ALA A 98 -13.78 10.80 5.36
CA ALA A 98 -14.78 10.79 4.28
C ALA A 98 -15.30 9.40 3.87
N ALA A 99 -14.56 8.34 4.23
CA ALA A 99 -14.91 6.94 3.96
C ALA A 99 -15.24 6.17 5.24
#